data_AF-A0A7S2CYF1-F1
#
_entry.id   AF-A0A7S2CYF1-F1
#
_cell.length_a   1.000
_cell.length_b   1.000
_cell.length_c   1.000
_cell.angle_alpha   90.00
_cell.angle_beta   90.00
_cell.angle_gamma   90.00
#
_symmetry.space_group_name_H-M   'P 1'
#
loop_
_entity.id
_entity.type
_entity.pdbx_description
1 polymer ?
#
loop_
_entity_poly.entity_id
_entity_poly.type
_entity_poly.pdbx_seq_one_letter_code
_entity_poly.pdbx_strand_id
1 'polypeptide(L)'
;ENNGTAHFLEHMAFKGTKKRDRITLEKEIENMGGHLNAYTSREQTVYYAKCFKEDLRQGVDILSDILQNSTLDQNHIDYERGVILREMEEVEKTTEEVIFDRLHLTAFHD
;
A
#
# COMPACT_ATOMS: atom_id res chain seq x y z
N GLU A 1 4.82 -16.14 -11.71
CA GLU A 1 5.31 -16.57 -10.38
C GLU A 1 4.98 -15.56 -9.27
N ASN A 2 5.19 -14.26 -9.48
CA ASN A 2 4.98 -13.22 -8.45
C ASN A 2 3.73 -12.33 -8.69
N ASN A 3 2.65 -12.90 -9.24
CA ASN A 3 1.42 -12.12 -9.43
C ASN A 3 0.82 -11.78 -8.06
N GLY A 4 0.47 -10.51 -7.83
CA GLY A 4 0.00 -9.98 -6.55
C GLY A 4 1.09 -9.31 -5.69
N THR A 5 2.37 -9.41 -6.04
CA THR A 5 3.45 -8.80 -5.23
C THR A 5 3.35 -7.28 -5.14
N ALA A 6 2.91 -6.58 -6.19
CA ALA A 6 2.76 -5.12 -6.14
C ALA A 6 1.70 -4.69 -5.11
N HIS A 7 0.51 -5.29 -5.17
CA HIS A 7 -0.55 -5.06 -4.20
C HIS A 7 -0.14 -5.46 -2.77
N PHE A 8 0.54 -6.60 -2.63
CA PHE A 8 1.04 -7.02 -1.33
C PHE A 8 2.08 -6.05 -0.76
N LEU A 9 2.99 -5.55 -1.60
CA LEU A 9 4.01 -4.58 -1.18
C LEU A 9 3.39 -3.25 -0.76
N GLU A 10 2.32 -2.81 -1.42
CA GLU A 10 1.54 -1.65 -1.02
C GLU A 10 1.01 -1.77 0.41
N HIS A 11 0.36 -2.90 0.73
CA HIS A 11 -0.12 -3.19 2.10
C HIS A 11 1.02 -3.19 3.13
N MET A 12 2.18 -3.72 2.72
CA MET A 12 3.34 -3.84 3.61
C MET A 12 4.10 -2.54 3.81
N ALA A 13 4.03 -1.59 2.86
CA ALA A 13 4.81 -0.35 2.90
C ALA A 13 4.59 0.45 4.19
N PHE A 14 3.38 0.39 4.76
CA PHE A 14 3.01 1.13 5.97
C PHE A 14 3.18 0.36 7.28
N LYS A 15 3.71 -0.86 7.26
CA LYS A 15 3.81 -1.73 8.46
C LYS A 15 5.09 -1.53 9.27
N GLY A 16 5.87 -0.52 8.91
CA GLY A 16 7.07 -0.09 9.61
C GLY A 16 8.29 -0.06 8.71
N THR A 17 9.32 0.59 9.24
CA THR A 17 10.65 0.71 8.67
C THR A 17 11.69 0.29 9.71
N LYS A 18 12.96 0.27 9.33
CA LYS A 18 14.06 0.06 10.28
C LYS A 18 14.16 1.15 11.35
N LYS A 19 13.67 2.37 11.03
CA LYS A 19 13.75 3.55 11.91
C LYS A 19 12.47 3.75 12.72
N ARG A 20 11.31 3.35 12.18
CA ARG A 20 9.99 3.61 12.75
C ARG A 20 9.16 2.34 12.77
N ASP A 21 8.66 1.94 13.93
CA ASP A 21 7.58 0.95 13.95
C ASP A 21 6.28 1.53 13.36
N ARG A 22 5.32 0.65 13.04
CA ARG A 22 4.02 1.03 12.48
C ARG A 22 3.31 2.10 13.30
N ILE A 23 3.27 1.95 14.61
CA ILE A 23 2.50 2.83 15.51
C ILE A 23 3.14 4.22 15.55
N THR A 24 4.47 4.28 15.55
CA THR A 24 5.24 5.52 15.52
C THR A 24 5.05 6.24 14.19
N LEU A 25 5.10 5.49 13.07
CA LEU A 25 4.83 6.03 11.74
C LEU A 25 3.43 6.63 11.64
N GLU A 26 2.40 5.89 12.07
CA GLU A 26 1.00 6.35 12.08
C GLU A 26 0.84 7.61 12.94
N LYS A 27 1.39 7.60 14.16
CA LYS A 27 1.34 8.76 15.06
C LYS A 27 2.08 9.98 14.51
N GLU A 28 3.23 9.80 13.87
CA GLU A 28 3.96 10.93 13.25
C GLU A 28 3.11 11.61 12.19
N ILE A 29 2.45 10.84 11.31
CA ILE A 29 1.57 11.36 10.26
C ILE A 29 0.32 12.02 10.85
N GLU A 30 -0.33 11.39 11.84
CA GLU A 30 -1.54 11.94 12.47
C GLU A 30 -1.25 13.22 13.26
N ASN A 31 -0.14 13.28 13.99
CA ASN A 31 0.23 14.45 14.79
C ASN A 31 0.50 15.69 13.94
N MET A 32 1.01 15.53 12.73
CA MET A 32 1.16 16.63 11.77
C MET A 32 -0.13 16.93 10.99
N GLY A 33 -1.24 16.26 11.31
CA GLY A 33 -2.51 16.37 10.58
C GLY A 33 -2.40 15.94 9.12
N GLY A 34 -1.40 15.12 8.80
CA GLY A 34 -1.13 14.63 7.46
C GLY A 34 -1.96 13.40 7.12
N HIS A 35 -1.97 13.06 5.84
CA HIS A 35 -2.56 11.83 5.34
C HIS A 35 -1.58 11.15 4.40
N LEU A 36 -1.24 9.91 4.69
CA LEU A 36 -0.38 9.06 3.88
C LEU A 36 -1.24 7.99 3.22
N ASN A 37 -1.02 7.70 1.94
CA ASN A 37 -1.72 6.62 1.26
C ASN A 37 -0.89 6.03 0.13
N ALA A 38 -1.32 4.88 -0.36
CA ALA A 38 -0.82 4.30 -1.60
C ALA A 38 -1.96 3.70 -2.43
N TYR A 39 -1.66 3.44 -3.70
CA TYR A 39 -2.45 2.57 -4.56
C TYR A 39 -1.58 2.00 -5.67
N THR A 40 -1.95 0.81 -6.13
CA THR A 40 -1.33 0.10 -7.24
C THR A 40 -2.33 -0.13 -8.35
N SER A 41 -1.87 0.02 -9.58
CA SER A 41 -2.55 -0.36 -10.81
C SER A 41 -1.67 -1.33 -11.60
N ARG A 42 -2.13 -1.75 -12.79
CA ARG A 42 -1.39 -2.66 -13.68
C ARG A 42 -0.02 -2.11 -14.08
N GLU A 43 0.12 -0.79 -14.22
CA GLU A 43 1.34 -0.15 -14.74
C GLU A 43 1.91 0.96 -13.84
N GLN A 44 1.26 1.28 -12.73
CA GLN A 44 1.65 2.39 -11.86
C GLN A 44 1.44 2.03 -10.39
N THR A 45 2.41 2.37 -9.56
CA THR A 45 2.28 2.35 -8.09
C THR A 45 2.57 3.74 -7.57
N VAL A 46 1.68 4.24 -6.71
CA VAL A 46 1.77 5.60 -6.18
C VAL A 46 1.82 5.51 -4.66
N TYR A 47 2.84 6.12 -4.07
CA TYR A 47 2.93 6.40 -2.64
C TYR A 47 2.93 7.91 -2.47
N TYR A 48 1.99 8.46 -1.70
CA TYR A 48 1.87 9.91 -1.56
C TYR A 48 1.50 10.31 -0.13
N ALA A 49 1.91 11.52 0.23
CA ALA A 49 1.55 12.16 1.49
C ALA A 49 0.94 13.54 1.20
N LYS A 50 -0.20 13.82 1.84
CA LYS A 50 -0.77 15.16 1.94
C LYS A 50 -0.42 15.71 3.33
N CYS A 51 0.16 16.90 3.39
CA CYS A 51 0.58 17.52 4.65
C CYS A 51 0.54 19.05 4.52
N PHE A 52 0.64 19.76 5.63
CA PHE A 52 0.79 21.21 5.61
C PHE A 52 2.15 21.60 5.04
N LYS A 53 2.24 22.83 4.53
CA LYS A 53 3.47 23.37 3.94
C LYS A 53 4.67 23.31 4.90
N GLU A 54 4.41 23.51 6.19
CA GLU A 54 5.42 23.52 7.24
C GLU A 54 6.02 22.13 7.48
N ASP A 55 5.24 21.07 7.23
CA ASP A 55 5.63 19.67 7.46
C ASP A 55 6.17 18.96 6.21
N LEU A 56 6.30 19.67 5.08
CA LEU A 56 6.72 19.08 3.81
C LEU A 56 8.04 18.29 3.93
N ARG A 57 9.00 18.82 4.70
CA ARG A 57 10.29 18.15 4.92
C ARG A 57 10.12 16.82 5.66
N GLN A 58 9.22 16.77 6.65
CA GLN A 58 8.92 15.56 7.40
C GLN A 58 8.17 14.56 6.53
N GLY A 59 7.20 15.02 5.72
CA GLY A 59 6.48 14.16 4.78
C GLY A 59 7.41 13.47 3.75
N VAL A 60 8.39 14.21 3.22
CA VAL A 60 9.41 13.64 2.31
C VAL A 60 10.33 12.66 3.04
N ASP A 61 10.76 12.96 4.27
CA ASP A 61 11.58 12.03 5.07
C ASP A 61 10.83 10.71 5.33
N ILE A 62 9.54 10.79 5.67
CA ILE A 62 8.69 9.61 5.91
C ILE A 62 8.53 8.78 4.63
N LEU A 63 8.17 9.41 3.50
CA LEU A 63 8.04 8.69 2.22
C LEU A 63 9.36 8.04 1.81
N SER A 64 10.48 8.76 1.96
CA SER A 64 11.81 8.23 1.64
C SER A 64 12.17 7.03 2.50
N ASP A 65 11.83 7.06 3.79
CA ASP A 65 12.13 5.98 4.72
C ASP A 65 11.28 4.73 4.44
N ILE A 66 9.99 4.91 4.11
CA ILE A 66 9.11 3.82 3.68
C ILE A 66 9.68 3.15 2.44
N LEU A 67 9.98 3.92 1.39
CA LEU A 67 10.41 3.36 0.10
C LEU A 67 11.76 2.64 0.17
N GLN A 68 12.66 3.03 1.08
CA GLN A 68 14.02 2.48 1.13
C GLN A 68 14.27 1.52 2.28
N ASN A 69 13.55 1.67 3.39
CA ASN A 69 13.84 0.97 4.65
C ASN A 69 12.64 0.23 5.25
N SER A 70 11.56 0.01 4.50
CA SER A 70 10.43 -0.81 4.98
C SER A 70 10.89 -2.18 5.47
N THR A 71 10.33 -2.61 6.60
CA THR A 71 10.59 -3.92 7.18
C THR A 71 9.47 -4.89 6.78
N LEU A 72 9.86 -6.01 6.17
CA LEU A 72 8.93 -7.07 5.76
C LEU A 72 8.89 -8.17 6.83
N ASP A 73 8.41 -7.83 8.02
CA ASP A 73 8.30 -8.79 9.14
C ASP A 73 7.31 -9.90 8.81
N GLN A 74 7.69 -11.15 9.12
CA GLN A 74 6.89 -12.33 8.78
C GLN A 74 5.51 -12.31 9.45
N ASN A 75 5.39 -11.80 10.69
CA ASN A 75 4.09 -11.75 11.37
C ASN A 75 3.15 -10.74 10.70
N HIS A 76 3.69 -9.61 10.23
CA HIS A 76 2.91 -8.64 9.47
C HIS A 76 2.51 -9.18 8.10
N ILE A 77 3.40 -9.91 7.41
CA ILE A 77 3.08 -10.59 6.15
C ILE A 77 1.91 -11.57 6.35
N ASP A 78 1.97 -12.41 7.38
CA ASP A 78 0.93 -13.41 7.62
C ASP A 78 -0.41 -12.77 7.99
N TYR A 79 -0.37 -11.66 8.74
CA TYR A 79 -1.56 -10.86 9.05
C TYR A 79 -2.17 -10.20 7.80
N GLU A 80 -1.36 -9.50 7.01
CA GLU A 80 -1.83 -8.78 5.80
C GLU A 80 -2.32 -9.73 4.72
N ARG A 81 -1.75 -10.93 4.61
CA ARG A 81 -2.30 -11.96 3.72
C ARG A 81 -3.76 -12.26 4.05
N GLY A 82 -4.12 -12.32 5.33
CA GLY A 82 -5.50 -12.50 5.76
C GLY A 82 -6.41 -11.31 5.45
N VAL A 83 -5.88 -10.08 5.45
CA VAL A 83 -6.61 -8.87 5.05
C VAL A 83 -6.89 -8.89 3.55
N ILE A 84 -5.85 -9.12 2.74
CA ILE A 84 -5.93 -9.14 1.27
C ILE A 84 -6.88 -10.24 0.77
N LEU A 85 -6.89 -11.42 1.42
CA LEU A 85 -7.84 -12.48 1.08
C LEU A 85 -9.30 -12.06 1.29
N ARG A 86 -9.59 -11.27 2.33
CA ARG A 86 -10.94 -10.74 2.57
C ARG A 86 -11.32 -9.66 1.57
N GLU A 87 -10.37 -8.78 1.23
CA GLU A 87 -10.57 -7.76 0.21
C GLU A 87 -10.91 -8.38 -1.15
N MET A 88 -10.22 -9.47 -1.53
CA MET A 88 -10.55 -10.22 -2.74
C MET A 88 -12.00 -10.72 -2.75
N GLU A 89 -12.52 -11.20 -1.60
CA GLU A 89 -13.93 -11.61 -1.47
C GLU A 89 -14.92 -10.43 -1.54
N GLU A 90 -14.47 -9.22 -1.19
CA GLU A 90 -15.27 -7.99 -1.30
C GLU A 90 -15.31 -7.49 -2.74
N VAL A 91 -14.17 -7.48 -3.45
CA VAL A 91 -14.05 -7.09 -4.86
C VAL A 91 -14.91 -7.98 -5.77
N GLU A 92 -14.99 -9.28 -5.51
CA GLU A 92 -15.85 -10.21 -6.27
C GLU A 92 -17.35 -9.83 -6.23
N LYS A 93 -17.77 -9.01 -5.25
CA LYS A 93 -19.15 -8.50 -5.15
C LYS A 93 -19.36 -7.23 -5.99
N THR A 94 -18.28 -6.57 -6.41
CA THR A 94 -18.32 -5.36 -7.26
C THR A 94 -18.33 -5.76 -8.73
N THR A 95 -19.52 -5.86 -9.31
CA THR A 95 -19.70 -6.38 -10.68
C THR A 95 -18.90 -5.62 -11.74
N GLU A 96 -18.75 -4.31 -11.61
CA GLU A 96 -18.00 -3.49 -12.57
C GLU A 96 -16.52 -3.89 -12.62
N GLU A 97 -15.87 -4.03 -11.47
CA GLU A 97 -14.45 -4.42 -11.36
C GLU A 97 -14.22 -5.81 -11.96
N VAL A 98 -15.08 -6.77 -11.60
CA VAL A 98 -15.00 -8.16 -12.13
C VAL A 98 -15.15 -8.19 -13.66
N ILE A 99 -16.03 -7.36 -14.23
CA ILE A 99 -16.18 -7.27 -15.69
C ILE A 99 -14.91 -6.73 -16.33
N PHE A 100 -14.32 -5.66 -15.80
CA PHE A 100 -13.10 -5.07 -16.34
C PHE A 100 -11.89 -6.00 -16.21
N ASP A 101 -11.81 -6.79 -15.15
CA ASP A 101 -10.77 -7.79 -14.98
C ASP A 101 -10.91 -8.94 -15.98
N ARG A 102 -12.12 -9.48 -16.16
CA ARG A 102 -12.38 -10.50 -17.19
C ARG A 102 -12.14 -9.99 -18.60
N LEU A 103 -12.48 -8.73 -18.86
CA LEU A 103 -12.19 -8.08 -20.14
C LEU A 103 -10.69 -8.06 -20.41
N HIS A 104 -9.88 -7.61 -19.45
CA HIS A 104 -8.42 -7.58 -19.61
C HIS A 104 -7.83 -8.98 -19.77
N LEU A 105 -8.24 -9.94 -18.95
CA LEU A 105 -7.78 -11.32 -19.05
C LEU A 105 -8.09 -11.95 -20.41
N THR A 106 -9.22 -11.60 -21.02
CA THR A 106 -9.61 -12.12 -22.34
C THR A 106 -8.92 -11.37 -23.49
N ALA A 107 -8.81 -10.04 -23.37
CA ALA A 107 -8.24 -9.20 -24.41
C ALA A 107 -6.72 -9.35 -24.54
N PHE A 108 -6.01 -9.61 -23.44
CA PHE A 108 -4.55 -9.68 -23.36
C PHE A 108 -4.07 -11.04 -22.82
N HIS A 109 -4.41 -12.13 -23.53
CA HIS A 109 -4.26 -13.51 -23.07
C HIS A 109 -2.92 -14.19 -23.44
N ASP A 110 -1.97 -13.43 -24.01
CA ASP A 110 -0.65 -13.93 -24.44
C ASP A 110 0.37 -13.97 -23.29
#